data_AF-A0A976CCX6-F1
#
_entry.id   AF-A0A976CCX6-F1
#
_cell.length_a   1.000
_cell.length_b   1.000
_cell.length_c   1.000
_cell.angle_alpha   90.00
_cell.angle_beta   90.00
_cell.angle_gamma   90.00
#
_symmetry.space_group_name_H-M   'P 1'
#
loop_
_entity.id
_entity.type
_entity.pdbx_description
1 polymer ?
#
loop_
_entity_poly.entity_id
_entity_poly.type
_entity_poly.pdbx_seq_one_letter_code
_entity_poly.pdbx_strand_id
1 'polypeptide(L)'
;EEANWEILEDKLVFHISANRFLRGMVRAIVGTLLSVGKNKITLEDFRNIIISKNRQNAGKSIAADGLYLSEVLYDWEKIKNRDV
;
A
#
# COMPACT_ATOMS: atom_id res chain seq x y z
N GLU A 1 -11.55 2.93 0.26
CA GLU A 1 -10.23 2.30 0.07
C GLU A 1 -9.68 2.85 -1.23
N GLU A 2 -8.47 3.41 -1.19
CA GLU A 2 -7.84 4.02 -2.36
C GLU A 2 -6.34 3.70 -2.38
N ALA A 3 -5.73 3.74 -3.56
CA ALA A 3 -4.31 3.52 -3.75
C ALA A 3 -3.82 4.27 -4.99
N ASN A 4 -2.95 5.27 -4.81
CA ASN A 4 -2.49 6.12 -5.90
C ASN A 4 -1.08 6.65 -5.67
N TRP A 5 -0.40 6.95 -6.77
CA TRP A 5 0.84 7.72 -6.76
C TRP A 5 0.53 9.20 -6.99
N GLU A 6 1.20 10.06 -6.24
CA GLU A 6 1.19 11.50 -6.40
C GLU A 6 2.62 11.99 -6.63
N ILE A 7 2.77 12.97 -7.51
CA ILE A 7 4.05 13.67 -7.72
C ILE A 7 3.99 14.95 -6.91
N LEU A 8 4.83 15.03 -5.87
CA LEU A 8 4.98 16.20 -5.01
C LEU A 8 6.37 16.76 -5.19
N GLU A 9 6.47 17.91 -5.85
CA GLU A 9 7.73 18.59 -6.16
C GLU A 9 8.71 17.63 -6.88
N ASP A 10 9.74 17.16 -6.18
CA ASP A 10 10.81 16.27 -6.66
C ASP A 10 10.65 14.81 -6.20
N LYS A 11 9.50 14.44 -5.63
CA LYS A 11 9.23 13.12 -5.03
C LYS A 11 7.99 12.45 -5.61
N LEU A 12 8.03 11.11 -5.66
CA LEU A 12 6.83 10.29 -5.79
C LEU A 12 6.38 9.82 -4.41
N VAL A 13 5.14 10.10 -4.06
CA VAL A 13 4.51 9.64 -2.82
C VAL A 13 3.39 8.66 -3.16
N PHE A 14 3.39 7.50 -2.51
CA PHE A 14 2.35 6.50 -2.67
C PHE A 14 1.39 6.56 -1.49
N HIS A 15 0.13 6.90 -1.76
CA HIS A 15 -0.95 6.91 -0.79
C HIS A 15 -1.73 5.60 -0.90
N ILE A 16 -2.03 4.98 0.25
CA ILE A 16 -2.86 3.78 0.31
C ILE A 16 -3.71 3.78 1.59
N SER A 17 -5.01 3.55 1.45
CA SER A 17 -5.96 3.47 2.56
C SER A 17 -6.76 2.16 2.51
N ALA A 18 -6.91 1.52 3.67
CA ALA A 18 -7.68 0.29 3.85
C ALA A 18 -8.17 0.16 5.29
N ASN A 19 -9.11 -0.75 5.54
CA ASN A 19 -9.55 -1.10 6.89
C ASN A 19 -8.44 -1.73 7.75
N ARG A 20 -7.53 -2.49 7.14
CA ARG A 20 -6.37 -3.11 7.81
C ARG A 20 -5.28 -3.47 6.81
N PHE A 21 -4.05 -3.55 7.31
CA PHE A 21 -2.89 -4.04 6.57
C PHE A 21 -2.21 -5.19 7.30
N LEU A 22 -1.73 -6.19 6.56
CA LEU A 22 -0.88 -7.24 7.12
C LEU A 22 0.55 -6.71 7.35
N ARG A 23 1.30 -7.35 8.25
CA ARG A 23 2.70 -6.97 8.53
C ARG A 23 3.53 -6.97 7.24
N GLY A 24 4.10 -5.81 6.91
CA GLY A 24 4.96 -5.62 5.73
C GLY A 24 4.22 -5.56 4.39
N MET A 25 2.89 -5.58 4.37
CA MET A 25 2.06 -5.54 3.17
C MET A 25 2.32 -4.31 2.31
N VAL A 26 2.23 -3.11 2.91
CA VAL A 26 2.44 -1.85 2.19
C VAL A 26 3.83 -1.79 1.54
N ARG A 27 4.88 -2.14 2.29
CA ARG A 27 6.26 -2.19 1.78
C ARG A 27 6.46 -3.21 0.66
N ALA A 28 5.73 -4.31 0.67
CA ALA A 28 5.76 -5.31 -0.40
C ALA A 28 5.07 -4.80 -1.67
N ILE A 29 3.92 -4.16 -1.53
CA ILE A 29 3.16 -3.55 -2.64
C ILE A 29 4.06 -2.52 -3.34
N VAL A 30 4.60 -1.57 -2.58
CA VAL A 30 5.48 -0.52 -3.14
C VAL A 30 6.72 -1.13 -3.80
N GLY A 31 7.37 -2.12 -3.19
CA GLY A 31 8.52 -2.80 -3.80
C GLY A 31 8.20 -3.51 -5.12
N THR A 32 6.99 -4.05 -5.26
CA THR A 32 6.54 -4.71 -6.48
C THR A 32 6.20 -3.67 -7.56
N LEU A 33 5.51 -2.58 -7.20
CA LEU A 33 5.24 -1.45 -8.10
C LEU A 33 6.51 -0.80 -8.63
N LEU A 34 7.54 -0.63 -7.79
CA LEU A 34 8.84 -0.14 -8.24
C LEU A 34 9.53 -1.09 -9.22
N SER A 35 9.28 -2.40 -9.11
CA SER A 35 9.80 -3.38 -10.06
C SER A 35 9.12 -3.26 -11.42
N VAL A 36 7.81 -2.95 -11.45
CA VAL A 36 7.08 -2.59 -12.67
C VAL A 36 7.64 -1.31 -13.27
N GLY A 37 7.76 -0.23 -12.49
CA GLY A 37 8.26 1.07 -12.98
C GLY A 37 9.71 1.04 -13.48
N LYS A 38 10.49 0.05 -13.03
CA LYS A 38 11.87 -0.22 -13.50
C LYS A 38 11.94 -1.26 -14.64
N ASN A 39 10.79 -1.65 -15.21
CA ASN A 39 10.69 -2.67 -16.26
C ASN A 39 11.31 -4.03 -15.91
N LYS A 40 11.37 -4.39 -14.62
CA LYS A 40 11.88 -5.70 -14.16
C LYS A 40 10.84 -6.80 -14.23
N ILE A 41 9.57 -6.42 -14.12
CA ILE A 41 8.40 -7.29 -14.29
C ILE A 41 7.36 -6.50 -15.07
N THR A 42 6.46 -7.21 -15.76
CA THR A 42 5.38 -6.58 -16.52
C THR A 42 4.20 -6.21 -15.62
N LEU A 43 3.28 -5.38 -16.14
CA LEU A 43 1.99 -5.15 -15.49
C LEU A 43 1.18 -6.44 -15.31
N GLU A 44 1.32 -7.39 -16.24
CA GLU A 44 0.62 -8.67 -16.17
C GLU A 44 1.19 -9.56 -15.06
N ASP A 45 2.52 -9.59 -14.91
CA ASP A 45 3.17 -10.26 -13.77
C ASP A 45 2.70 -9.69 -12.44
N PHE A 46 2.60 -8.36 -12.35
CA PHE A 46 2.06 -7.69 -11.16
C PHE A 46 0.63 -8.14 -10.86
N ARG A 47 -0.25 -8.20 -11.85
CA ARG A 47 -1.63 -8.72 -11.67
C ARG A 47 -1.62 -10.16 -11.18
N ASN A 48 -0.79 -11.01 -11.78
CA ASN A 48 -0.67 -12.41 -11.40
C ASN A 48 -0.18 -12.57 -9.95
N ILE A 49 0.74 -11.72 -9.47
CA ILE A 49 1.20 -11.69 -8.08
C ILE A 49 0.04 -11.36 -7.11
N ILE A 50 -0.81 -10.40 -7.45
CA ILE A 50 -1.97 -10.04 -6.62
C ILE A 50 -3.00 -11.17 -6.59
N ILE A 51 -3.30 -11.75 -7.74
CA ILE A 51 -4.27 -12.86 -7.89
C ILE A 51 -3.80 -14.11 -7.14
N SER A 52 -2.49 -14.39 -7.16
CA SER A 52 -1.94 -15.59 -6.50
C SER A 52 -2.11 -15.59 -4.98
N LYS A 53 -2.35 -14.41 -4.37
CA LYS A 53 -2.45 -14.22 -2.90
C LYS A 53 -1.25 -14.79 -2.15
N ASN A 54 -0.12 -15.01 -2.84
CA ASN A 54 1.09 -15.58 -2.27
C ASN A 54 2.16 -14.50 -2.12
N ARG A 55 2.44 -14.13 -0.86
CA ARG A 55 3.45 -13.11 -0.54
C ARG A 55 4.83 -13.43 -1.12
N GLN A 56 5.19 -14.70 -1.30
CA GLN A 56 6.50 -15.10 -1.84
C GLN A 56 6.70 -14.64 -3.28
N ASN A 57 5.61 -14.42 -4.03
CA ASN A 57 5.67 -13.95 -5.41
C ASN A 57 5.83 -12.43 -5.52
N ALA A 58 5.52 -11.70 -4.44
CA ALA A 58 5.65 -10.24 -4.42
C ALA A 58 7.10 -9.80 -4.23
N GLY A 59 7.40 -8.59 -4.67
CA GLY A 59 8.73 -7.99 -4.57
C GLY A 59 9.27 -7.95 -3.14
N LYS A 60 10.60 -7.74 -3.03
CA LYS A 60 11.25 -7.51 -1.74
C LYS A 60 10.61 -6.30 -1.07
N SER A 61 10.37 -6.41 0.23
CA SER A 61 9.91 -5.26 1.01
C SER A 61 10.98 -4.17 0.96
N ILE A 62 10.59 -2.97 0.55
CA ILE A 62 11.47 -1.78 0.56
C ILE A 62 11.86 -1.40 1.99
N ALA A 63 12.80 -0.47 2.17
CA ALA A 63 13.15 0.06 3.49
C ALA A 63 11.93 0.70 4.20
N ALA A 64 11.97 0.78 5.53
CA ALA A 64 10.84 1.24 6.35
C ALA A 64 10.82 2.75 6.59
N ASP A 65 11.95 3.40 6.39
CA ASP A 65 12.19 4.85 6.51
C ASP A 65 11.24 5.69 5.65
N GLY A 66 10.80 5.19 4.50
CA GLY A 66 9.82 5.87 3.63
C GLY A 66 8.35 5.63 3.97
N LEU A 67 8.01 4.81 4.98
CA LEU A 67 6.62 4.49 5.34
C LEU A 67 6.21 5.19 6.63
N TYR A 68 5.13 5.98 6.57
CA TYR A 68 4.51 6.63 7.72
C TYR A 68 2.99 6.48 7.68
N LEU A 69 2.35 6.54 8.85
CA LEU A 69 0.90 6.59 8.99
C LEU A 69 0.45 8.05 8.90
N SER A 70 -0.33 8.40 7.88
CA SER A 70 -0.78 9.78 7.66
C SER A 70 -2.12 10.11 8.30
N GLU A 71 -3.06 9.16 8.34
CA GLU A 71 -4.42 9.40 8.81
C GLU A 71 -5.05 8.11 9.37
N VAL A 72 -5.92 8.27 10.37
CA VAL A 72 -6.82 7.22 10.87
C VAL A 72 -8.23 7.80 10.91
N LEU A 73 -9.13 7.20 10.12
CA LEU A 73 -10.52 7.64 10.04
C LEU A 73 -11.35 6.96 11.14
N TYR A 74 -12.04 7.77 11.92
CA TYR A 74 -12.97 7.33 12.97
C TYR A 74 -14.40 7.69 12.58
N ASP A 75 -15.31 6.74 12.77
CA ASP A 75 -16.75 7.00 12.68
C ASP A 75 -17.22 7.58 14.01
N TRP A 76 -17.09 8.91 14.15
CA TRP A 76 -17.41 9.62 15.38
C TRP A 76 -18.87 9.45 15.80
N GLU A 77 -19.79 9.30 14.85
CA GLU A 77 -21.20 9.08 15.15
C GLU A 77 -21.43 7.69 15.77
N LYS A 78 -20.77 6.65 15.25
CA LYS A 78 -20.77 5.33 15.93
C LYS A 78 -20.09 5.35 17.30
N ILE A 79 -19.06 6.18 17.48
CA ILE A 79 -18.33 6.27 18.75
C ILE A 79 -19.16 7.01 19.81
N LYS A 80 -19.82 8.13 19.46
CA LYS A 80 -20.68 8.88 20.40
C LYS A 80 -21.88 8.06 20.88
N ASN A 81 -22.44 7.23 20.00
CA ASN A 81 -23.59 6.38 20.32
C ASN A 81 -23.20 5.08 21.06
N ARG A 82 -21.93 4.92 21.46
CA ARG A 82 -21.44 3.75 22.19
C ARG A 82 -21.50 3.89 23.72
N ASP A 83 -21.93 5.04 24.23
CA ASP A 83 -22.21 5.29 25.63
C ASP A 83 -23.65 5.84 25.82
N VAL A 84 -24.63 4.95 25.61
CA VAL A 84 -25.78 4.71 26.51
C VAL A 84 -25.96 3.20 26.62
#